data_AF-A0A935LL86-F1
#
_entry.id   AF-A0A935LL86-F1
#
_cell.length_a   1.000
_cell.length_b   1.000
_cell.length_c   1.000
_cell.angle_alpha   90.00
_cell.angle_beta   90.00
_cell.angle_gamma   90.00
#
_symmetry.space_group_name_H-M   'P 1'
#
loop_
_entity.id
_entity.type
_entity.pdbx_description
1 polymer ?
#
loop_
_entity_poly.entity_id
_entity_poly.type
_entity_poly.pdbx_seq_one_letter_code
_entity_poly.pdbx_strand_id
1 'polypeptide(L)'
;MKTKGHTALGVNRIAEVAKLDKKLIYVYFGSVDKLIETYVKKQEYWSVLFEKSSTELVEKAKNEIDANKTTEELVNLFDYFYSSKEMQKIILWEISEKNKALKNIATQREAFAGKLFEFSDSFFTNNDIDFRALMAIQIAGLYHLVLNGKANGTTFCGIDITKEADRKRIEQAINQIQSCIFEKAKQKKT
;
A
#
# COMPACT_ATOMS: atom_id res chain seq x y z
N MET A 1 -4.50 9.59 -16.24
CA MET A 1 -4.50 8.48 -15.25
C MET A 1 -5.86 7.81 -15.07
N LYS A 2 -6.96 8.56 -14.88
CA LYS A 2 -8.26 7.95 -14.54
C LYS A 2 -8.96 7.14 -15.66
N THR A 3 -8.67 7.36 -16.95
CA THR A 3 -9.53 6.85 -18.04
C THR A 3 -8.88 5.92 -19.07
N LYS A 4 -7.55 5.90 -19.23
CA LYS A 4 -6.90 5.19 -20.36
C LYS A 4 -5.69 4.30 -20.01
N GLY A 5 -5.50 3.93 -18.74
CA GLY A 5 -4.35 3.10 -18.32
C GLY A 5 -3.00 3.84 -18.34
N HIS A 6 -1.91 3.16 -17.97
CA HIS A 6 -0.57 3.76 -17.92
C HIS A 6 0.13 3.85 -19.28
N THR A 7 -0.26 3.06 -20.28
CA THR A 7 0.18 3.23 -21.68
C THR A 7 -0.21 4.59 -22.25
N ALA A 8 -1.16 5.28 -21.61
CA ALA A 8 -1.54 6.66 -21.88
C ALA A 8 -0.71 7.72 -21.12
N LEU A 9 0.28 7.35 -20.31
CA LEU A 9 1.18 8.26 -19.56
C LEU A 9 2.35 8.79 -20.39
N GLY A 10 2.22 8.85 -21.71
CA GLY A 10 3.20 9.51 -22.57
C GLY A 10 3.10 11.04 -22.48
N VAL A 11 4.24 11.74 -22.59
CA VAL A 11 4.34 13.21 -22.50
C VAL A 11 3.28 13.93 -23.35
N ASN A 12 3.09 13.47 -24.58
CA ASN A 12 2.18 14.09 -25.54
C ASN A 12 0.72 13.99 -25.08
N ARG A 13 0.35 12.87 -24.49
CA ARG A 13 -1.02 12.62 -24.05
C ARG A 13 -1.34 13.32 -22.75
N ILE A 14 -0.36 13.42 -21.84
CA ILE A 14 -0.48 14.23 -20.63
C ILE A 14 -0.69 15.70 -21.02
N ALA A 15 0.13 16.23 -21.93
CA ALA A 15 0.02 17.59 -22.44
C ALA A 15 -1.34 17.85 -23.13
N GLU A 16 -1.79 16.92 -23.98
CA GLU A 16 -3.08 16.97 -24.66
C GLU A 16 -4.26 17.03 -23.67
N VAL A 17 -4.28 16.14 -22.66
CA VAL A 17 -5.34 16.11 -21.65
C VAL A 17 -5.31 17.35 -20.76
N ALA A 18 -4.11 17.83 -20.41
CA ALA A 18 -3.94 19.06 -19.62
C ALA A 18 -4.24 20.34 -20.42
N LYS A 19 -4.35 20.24 -21.75
CA LYS A 19 -4.43 21.38 -22.68
C LYS A 19 -3.28 22.38 -22.48
N LEU A 20 -2.07 21.84 -22.26
CA LEU A 20 -0.85 22.61 -22.00
C LEU A 20 0.27 22.19 -22.96
N ASP A 21 1.24 23.07 -23.19
CA ASP A 21 2.44 22.71 -23.95
C ASP A 21 3.27 21.68 -23.17
N LYS A 22 3.69 20.60 -23.86
CA LYS A 22 4.56 19.55 -23.30
C LYS A 22 5.86 20.10 -22.72
N LYS A 23 6.36 21.24 -23.21
CA LYS A 23 7.53 21.94 -22.67
C LYS A 23 7.34 22.28 -21.19
N LEU A 24 6.13 22.63 -20.76
CA LEU A 24 5.85 22.93 -19.36
C LEU A 24 6.08 21.72 -18.44
N ILE A 25 5.88 20.50 -18.93
CA ILE A 25 6.21 19.28 -18.15
C ILE A 25 7.72 19.26 -17.86
N TYR A 26 8.56 19.56 -18.85
CA TYR A 26 10.01 19.62 -18.66
C TYR A 26 10.45 20.82 -17.81
N VAL A 27 9.78 21.98 -17.94
CA VAL A 27 10.08 23.18 -17.14
C VAL A 27 9.77 22.94 -15.66
N TYR A 28 8.59 22.40 -15.33
CA TYR A 28 8.16 22.25 -13.94
C TYR A 28 8.66 20.97 -13.28
N PHE A 29 8.80 19.88 -14.03
CA PHE A 29 9.10 18.56 -13.47
C PHE A 29 10.43 17.98 -13.98
N GLY A 30 11.05 18.55 -15.01
CA GLY A 30 12.30 18.04 -15.60
C GLY A 30 12.13 16.79 -16.47
N SER A 31 11.19 15.90 -16.14
CA SER A 31 10.82 14.75 -16.97
C SER A 31 9.39 14.29 -16.70
N VAL A 32 8.84 13.49 -17.61
CA VAL A 32 7.55 12.80 -17.40
C VAL A 32 7.62 11.85 -16.20
N ASP A 33 8.74 11.15 -16.05
CA ASP A 33 8.94 10.24 -14.92
C ASP A 33 8.81 10.99 -13.58
N LYS A 34 9.47 12.15 -13.45
CA LYS A 34 9.36 12.99 -12.26
C LYS A 34 7.95 13.54 -12.04
N LEU A 35 7.23 13.87 -13.10
CA LEU A 35 5.80 14.24 -13.00
C LEU A 35 4.97 13.08 -12.45
N ILE A 36 5.17 11.86 -12.95
CA ILE A 36 4.47 10.66 -12.47
C ILE A 36 4.82 10.40 -11.01
N GLU A 37 6.10 10.43 -10.64
CA GLU A 37 6.56 10.28 -9.26
C GLU A 37 5.92 11.32 -8.33
N THR A 38 5.91 12.60 -8.74
CA THR A 38 5.30 13.69 -7.96
C THR A 38 3.80 13.47 -7.77
N TYR A 39 3.11 13.01 -8.81
CA TYR A 39 1.68 12.71 -8.71
C TYR A 39 1.42 11.53 -7.78
N VAL A 40 2.15 10.43 -7.94
CA VAL A 40 1.92 9.20 -7.16
C VAL A 40 2.19 9.46 -5.68
N LYS A 41 3.26 10.19 -5.33
CA LYS A 41 3.53 10.58 -3.94
C LYS A 41 2.36 11.28 -3.26
N LYS A 42 1.63 12.15 -3.98
CA LYS A 42 0.45 12.83 -3.42
C LYS A 42 -0.73 11.90 -3.15
N GLN A 43 -0.81 10.78 -3.87
CA GLN A 43 -1.94 9.85 -3.87
C GLN A 43 -1.62 8.53 -3.15
N GLU A 44 -0.42 8.37 -2.63
CA GLU A 44 0.03 7.12 -2.05
C GLU A 44 -0.24 7.11 -0.54
N TYR A 45 -0.93 6.07 -0.07
CA TYR A 45 -1.24 5.86 1.35
C TYR A 45 -0.01 6.04 2.25
N TRP A 46 1.10 5.42 1.85
CA TRP A 46 2.36 5.43 2.57
C TRP A 46 3.03 6.80 2.59
N SER A 47 2.86 7.59 1.52
CA SER A 47 3.36 8.97 1.48
C SER A 47 2.51 9.90 2.36
N VAL A 48 1.19 9.68 2.45
CA VAL A 48 0.32 10.39 3.39
C VAL A 48 0.63 10.00 4.84
N LEU A 49 0.91 8.72 5.11
CA LEU A 49 1.43 8.28 6.40
C LEU A 49 2.80 8.89 6.68
N PHE A 50 3.68 8.99 5.68
CA PHE A 50 5.01 9.58 5.79
C PHE A 50 4.98 11.09 6.12
N GLU A 51 4.11 11.86 5.44
CA GLU A 51 3.94 13.29 5.71
C GLU A 51 3.29 13.55 7.08
N LYS A 52 2.43 12.63 7.53
CA LYS A 52 1.83 12.68 8.87
C LYS A 52 2.76 12.14 9.96
N SER A 53 3.66 11.21 9.64
CA SER A 53 4.62 10.64 10.57
C SER A 53 5.75 11.63 10.80
N SER A 54 5.54 12.56 11.72
CA SER A 54 6.64 13.25 12.38
C SER A 54 7.59 12.23 13.01
N THR A 55 8.83 12.62 13.28
CA THR A 55 9.79 11.84 14.05
C THR A 55 9.21 11.29 15.36
N GLU A 56 8.23 11.98 15.96
CA GLU A 56 7.51 11.55 17.17
C GLU A 56 6.59 10.33 16.97
N LEU A 57 5.97 10.16 15.80
CA LEU A 57 5.13 8.99 15.50
C LEU A 57 5.97 7.72 15.31
N VAL A 58 7.14 7.87 14.71
CA VAL A 58 8.14 6.81 14.56
C VAL A 58 8.70 6.41 15.94
N GLU A 59 8.93 7.36 16.84
CA GLU A 59 9.34 7.07 18.22
C GLU A 59 8.25 6.44 19.08
N LYS A 60 6.98 6.84 18.92
CA LYS A 60 5.84 6.16 19.60
C LYS A 60 5.66 4.72 19.11
N ALA A 61 5.76 4.48 17.81
CA ALA A 61 5.64 3.13 17.22
C ALA A 61 6.67 2.14 17.78
N LYS A 62 7.84 2.64 18.19
CA LYS A 62 8.95 1.84 18.74
C LYS A 62 8.60 1.06 20.01
N ASN A 63 7.65 1.55 20.82
CA ASN A 63 7.32 0.95 22.13
C ASN A 63 5.99 0.19 22.15
N GLU A 64 5.26 0.13 21.03
CA GLU A 64 3.85 -0.26 21.08
C GLU A 64 3.42 -1.19 19.93
N ILE A 65 4.34 -1.95 19.32
CA ILE A 65 3.90 -2.95 18.34
C ILE A 65 3.11 -4.07 19.04
N ASP A 66 1.83 -4.16 18.71
CA ASP A 66 0.91 -5.18 19.20
C ASP A 66 -0.09 -5.62 18.11
N ALA A 67 -0.88 -6.65 18.44
CA ALA A 67 -1.87 -7.20 17.54
C ALA A 67 -2.95 -6.18 17.14
N ASN A 68 -3.39 -5.32 18.05
CA ASN A 68 -4.47 -4.36 17.81
C ASN A 68 -4.00 -3.26 16.86
N LYS A 69 -2.81 -2.69 17.09
CA LYS A 69 -2.23 -1.65 16.23
C LYS A 69 -1.89 -2.19 14.84
N THR A 70 -1.34 -3.40 14.77
CA THR A 70 -1.08 -4.04 13.47
C THR A 70 -2.39 -4.31 12.71
N THR A 71 -3.44 -4.70 13.43
CA THR A 71 -4.78 -4.88 12.85
C THR A 71 -5.33 -3.56 12.33
N GLU A 72 -5.28 -2.49 13.13
CA GLU A 72 -5.73 -1.16 12.75
C GLU A 72 -5.04 -0.66 11.48
N GLU A 73 -3.72 -0.80 11.38
CA GLU A 73 -2.96 -0.40 10.19
C GLU A 73 -3.34 -1.19 8.93
N LEU A 74 -3.55 -2.50 9.06
CA LEU A 74 -3.99 -3.33 7.93
C LEU A 74 -5.43 -3.03 7.50
N VAL A 75 -6.32 -2.73 8.45
CA VAL A 75 -7.70 -2.32 8.16
C VAL A 75 -7.70 -0.95 7.50
N ASN A 76 -6.94 0.02 8.00
CA ASN A 76 -6.82 1.35 7.40
C ASN A 76 -6.23 1.27 5.98
N LEU A 77 -5.21 0.43 5.77
CA LEU A 77 -4.67 0.16 4.42
C LEU A 77 -5.74 -0.42 3.50
N PHE A 78 -6.50 -1.41 3.99
CA PHE A 78 -7.56 -2.07 3.23
C PHE A 78 -8.67 -1.09 2.84
N ASP A 79 -9.17 -0.28 3.78
CA ASP A 79 -10.22 0.71 3.54
C ASP A 79 -9.77 1.83 2.60
N TYR A 80 -8.55 2.33 2.80
CA TYR A 80 -7.96 3.30 1.90
C TYR A 80 -7.83 2.74 0.49
N PHE A 81 -7.29 1.52 0.36
CA PHE A 81 -7.11 0.89 -0.94
C PHE A 81 -8.46 0.60 -1.61
N TYR A 82 -9.48 0.19 -0.86
CA TYR A 82 -10.83 -0.05 -1.36
C TYR A 82 -11.52 1.23 -1.88
N SER A 83 -11.29 2.37 -1.21
CA SER A 83 -11.89 3.66 -1.57
C SER A 83 -11.12 4.42 -2.66
N SER A 84 -9.79 4.28 -2.71
CA SER A 84 -8.91 5.00 -3.63
C SER A 84 -8.77 4.30 -4.99
N LYS A 85 -9.59 4.71 -5.96
CA LYS A 85 -9.48 4.24 -7.36
C LYS A 85 -8.12 4.56 -7.98
N GLU A 86 -7.50 5.64 -7.54
CA GLU A 86 -6.17 6.08 -7.97
C GLU A 86 -5.09 5.11 -7.47
N MET A 87 -5.11 4.76 -6.18
CA MET A 87 -4.14 3.81 -5.61
C MET A 87 -4.29 2.41 -6.24
N GLN A 88 -5.53 1.96 -6.46
CA GLN A 88 -5.81 0.71 -7.18
C GLN A 88 -5.11 0.65 -8.55
N LYS A 89 -5.16 1.76 -9.29
CA LYS A 89 -4.52 1.85 -10.61
C LYS A 89 -3.00 1.86 -10.52
N ILE A 90 -2.45 2.59 -9.55
CA ILE A 90 -1.00 2.67 -9.34
C ILE A 90 -0.43 1.28 -9.05
N ILE A 91 -0.99 0.57 -8.07
CA ILE A 91 -0.57 -0.80 -7.71
C ILE A 91 -0.74 -1.76 -8.89
N LEU A 92 -1.87 -1.69 -9.61
CA LEU A 92 -2.07 -2.53 -10.80
C LEU A 92 -1.00 -2.27 -11.88
N TRP A 93 -0.64 -1.01 -12.13
CA TRP A 93 0.35 -0.67 -13.16
C TRP A 93 1.76 -1.09 -12.79
N GLU A 94 2.14 -0.97 -11.51
CA GLU A 94 3.45 -1.40 -11.02
C GLU A 94 3.75 -2.87 -11.33
N ILE A 95 2.73 -3.74 -11.32
CA ILE A 95 2.87 -5.17 -11.57
C ILE A 95 2.53 -5.58 -13.02
N SER A 96 1.91 -4.70 -13.81
CA SER A 96 1.49 -5.03 -15.18
C SER A 96 2.62 -4.88 -16.20
N GLU A 97 3.48 -3.86 -16.05
CA GLU A 97 4.55 -3.58 -17.01
C GLU A 97 5.77 -2.93 -16.35
N LYS A 98 6.94 -3.05 -17.01
CA LYS A 98 8.17 -2.40 -16.57
C LYS A 98 8.12 -0.90 -16.86
N ASN A 99 8.06 -0.07 -15.81
CA ASN A 99 8.17 1.38 -15.91
C ASN A 99 9.17 1.91 -14.86
N LYS A 100 10.11 2.76 -15.28
CA LYS A 100 11.18 3.26 -14.41
C LYS A 100 10.65 4.10 -13.24
N ALA A 101 9.71 5.00 -13.49
CA ALA A 101 9.10 5.84 -12.46
C ALA A 101 8.33 5.00 -11.44
N LEU A 102 7.50 4.05 -11.91
CA LEU A 102 6.75 3.14 -11.03
C LEU A 102 7.66 2.22 -10.22
N LYS A 103 8.75 1.72 -10.83
CA LYS A 103 9.78 0.97 -10.08
C LYS A 103 10.42 1.83 -8.98
N ASN A 104 10.71 3.09 -9.27
CA ASN A 104 11.30 4.00 -8.29
C ASN A 104 10.33 4.29 -7.12
N ILE A 105 9.04 4.47 -7.42
CA ILE A 105 7.97 4.59 -6.41
C ILE A 105 7.93 3.35 -5.53
N ALA A 106 7.81 2.15 -6.13
CA ALA A 106 7.75 0.90 -5.37
C ALA A 106 9.00 0.69 -4.50
N THR A 107 10.18 1.09 -5.00
CA THR A 107 11.45 1.03 -4.25
C THR A 107 11.45 1.98 -3.05
N GLN A 108 10.94 3.20 -3.22
CA GLN A 108 10.82 4.17 -2.11
C GLN A 108 9.82 3.70 -1.06
N ARG A 109 8.69 3.13 -1.49
CA ARG A 109 7.70 2.54 -0.60
C ARG A 109 8.29 1.38 0.21
N GLU A 110 9.04 0.48 -0.42
CA GLU A 110 9.71 -0.62 0.26
C GLU A 110 10.76 -0.11 1.26
N ALA A 111 11.56 0.89 0.89
CA ALA A 111 12.53 1.49 1.80
C ALA A 111 11.86 2.13 3.03
N PHE A 112 10.67 2.73 2.87
CA PHE A 112 9.89 3.27 3.98
C PHE A 112 9.29 2.17 4.86
N ALA A 113 8.62 1.19 4.25
CA ALA A 113 8.09 0.03 4.96
C ALA A 113 9.20 -0.70 5.73
N GLY A 114 10.40 -0.80 5.14
CA GLY A 114 11.58 -1.36 5.78
C GLY A 114 11.93 -0.69 7.11
N LYS A 115 11.85 0.65 7.19
CA LYS A 115 12.07 1.42 8.42
C LYS A 115 10.96 1.19 9.45
N LEU A 116 9.70 1.07 9.02
CA LEU A 116 8.60 0.73 9.93
C LEU A 116 8.76 -0.68 10.50
N PHE A 117 9.24 -1.62 9.69
CA PHE A 117 9.47 -2.99 10.12
C PHE A 117 10.70 -3.17 11.02
N GLU A 118 11.63 -2.21 11.11
CA GLU A 118 12.74 -2.30 12.09
C GLU A 118 12.22 -2.44 13.53
N PHE A 119 11.08 -1.82 13.84
CA PHE A 119 10.41 -1.94 15.14
C PHE A 119 9.83 -3.33 15.36
N SER A 120 9.18 -3.90 14.34
CA SER A 120 8.66 -5.26 14.42
C SER A 120 9.77 -6.29 14.51
N ASP A 121 10.85 -6.11 13.76
CA ASP A 121 11.99 -7.03 13.76
C ASP A 121 12.56 -7.16 15.17
N SER A 122 12.70 -6.03 15.88
CA SER A 122 13.13 -6.00 17.28
C SER A 122 12.20 -6.80 18.21
N PHE A 123 10.88 -6.72 17.99
CA PHE A 123 9.90 -7.45 18.81
C PHE A 123 9.91 -8.97 18.58
N PHE A 124 10.13 -9.39 17.34
CA PHE A 124 10.12 -10.79 16.88
C PHE A 124 11.52 -11.43 16.79
N THR A 125 12.60 -10.72 17.16
CA THR A 125 14.00 -11.18 17.02
C THR A 125 14.25 -12.55 17.67
N ASN A 126 13.58 -12.86 18.78
CA ASN A 126 13.79 -14.09 19.55
C ASN A 126 12.75 -15.16 19.24
N ASN A 127 12.10 -15.09 18.08
CA ASN A 127 10.93 -15.89 17.73
C ASN A 127 11.16 -16.54 16.35
N ASP A 128 10.53 -17.70 16.10
CA ASP A 128 10.53 -18.34 14.77
C ASP A 128 9.53 -17.69 13.80
N ILE A 129 9.21 -16.41 14.01
CA ILE A 129 8.14 -15.70 13.32
C ILE A 129 8.79 -14.72 12.35
N ASP A 130 8.72 -15.04 11.07
CA ASP A 130 9.04 -14.10 9.99
C ASP A 130 7.85 -13.15 9.79
N PHE A 131 7.80 -12.09 10.60
CA PHE A 131 6.71 -11.13 10.58
C PHE A 131 6.64 -10.39 9.24
N ARG A 132 7.78 -10.08 8.61
CA ARG A 132 7.83 -9.43 7.30
C ARG A 132 7.18 -10.29 6.22
N ALA A 133 7.48 -11.60 6.19
CA ALA A 133 6.85 -12.53 5.25
C ALA A 133 5.34 -12.66 5.48
N LEU A 134 4.89 -12.74 6.74
CA LEU A 134 3.47 -12.80 7.10
C LEU A 134 2.73 -11.54 6.61
N MET A 135 3.31 -10.36 6.88
CA MET A 135 2.75 -9.09 6.43
C MET A 135 2.73 -8.96 4.90
N ALA A 136 3.76 -9.44 4.21
CA ALA A 136 3.80 -9.44 2.74
C ALA A 136 2.65 -10.25 2.13
N ILE A 137 2.37 -11.44 2.66
CA ILE A 137 1.25 -12.28 2.22
C ILE A 137 -0.09 -11.56 2.48
N GLN A 138 -0.26 -10.97 3.67
CA GLN A 138 -1.49 -10.28 4.02
C GLN A 138 -1.74 -9.06 3.12
N ILE A 139 -0.74 -8.19 2.95
CA ILE A 139 -0.86 -6.98 2.11
C ILE A 139 -1.14 -7.36 0.64
N ALA A 140 -0.43 -8.36 0.11
CA ALA A 140 -0.68 -8.85 -1.25
C ALA A 140 -2.10 -9.41 -1.40
N GLY A 141 -2.58 -10.16 -0.40
CA GLY A 141 -3.95 -10.67 -0.35
C GLY A 141 -5.00 -9.54 -0.34
N LEU A 142 -4.82 -8.52 0.49
CA LEU A 142 -5.71 -7.36 0.56
C LEU A 142 -5.76 -6.61 -0.78
N TYR A 143 -4.61 -6.39 -1.41
CA TYR A 143 -4.57 -5.78 -2.74
C TYR A 143 -5.31 -6.63 -3.77
N HIS A 144 -5.09 -7.94 -3.79
CA HIS A 144 -5.76 -8.83 -4.73
C HIS A 144 -7.28 -8.85 -4.52
N LEU A 145 -7.76 -8.96 -3.27
CA LEU A 145 -9.18 -8.97 -2.94
C LEU A 145 -9.90 -7.72 -3.48
N VAL A 146 -9.31 -6.54 -3.25
CA VAL A 146 -9.87 -5.28 -3.73
C VAL A 146 -9.80 -5.18 -5.25
N LEU A 147 -8.65 -5.47 -5.87
CA LEU A 147 -8.50 -5.39 -7.32
C LEU A 147 -9.44 -6.35 -8.04
N ASN A 148 -9.55 -7.61 -7.59
CA ASN A 148 -10.45 -8.60 -8.16
C ASN A 148 -11.92 -8.16 -8.07
N GLY A 149 -12.35 -7.74 -6.88
CA GLY A 149 -13.74 -7.30 -6.67
C GLY A 149 -14.08 -6.04 -7.47
N LYS A 150 -13.17 -5.07 -7.57
CA LYS A 150 -13.39 -3.83 -8.34
C LYS A 150 -13.30 -4.04 -9.85
N ALA A 151 -12.50 -5.00 -10.33
CA ALA A 151 -12.33 -5.25 -11.76
C ALA A 151 -13.46 -6.13 -12.33
N ASN A 152 -13.78 -7.23 -11.64
CA ASN A 152 -14.64 -8.27 -12.21
C ASN A 152 -16.00 -8.40 -11.49
N GLY A 153 -16.17 -7.77 -10.32
CA GLY A 153 -17.40 -7.90 -9.51
C GLY A 153 -17.64 -9.31 -8.97
N THR A 154 -16.64 -10.19 -9.09
CA THR A 154 -16.72 -11.59 -8.66
C THR A 154 -16.29 -11.75 -7.21
N THR A 155 -16.77 -12.82 -6.58
CA THR A 155 -16.27 -13.25 -5.27
C THR A 155 -14.84 -13.81 -5.38
N PHE A 156 -14.04 -13.64 -4.32
CA PHE A 156 -12.81 -14.39 -4.11
C PHE A 156 -12.94 -15.20 -2.82
N CYS A 157 -12.75 -16.53 -2.88
CA CYS A 157 -13.08 -17.43 -1.76
C CYS A 157 -14.52 -17.25 -1.21
N GLY A 158 -15.47 -16.91 -2.08
CA GLY A 158 -16.86 -16.62 -1.68
C GLY A 158 -17.07 -15.26 -0.98
N ILE A 159 -16.04 -14.41 -0.91
CA ILE A 159 -16.11 -13.05 -0.36
C ILE A 159 -16.34 -12.04 -1.48
N ASP A 160 -17.39 -11.24 -1.37
CA ASP A 160 -17.67 -10.11 -2.27
C ASP A 160 -17.30 -8.79 -1.59
N ILE A 161 -16.13 -8.25 -1.94
CA ILE A 161 -15.58 -7.04 -1.32
C ILE A 161 -16.45 -5.78 -1.55
N THR A 162 -17.40 -5.83 -2.49
CA THR A 162 -18.33 -4.71 -2.72
C THR A 162 -19.39 -4.62 -1.62
N LYS A 163 -19.67 -5.73 -0.92
CA LYS A 163 -20.59 -5.77 0.22
C LYS A 163 -19.89 -5.39 1.51
N GLU A 164 -20.51 -4.50 2.29
CA GLU A 164 -19.97 -4.06 3.57
C GLU A 164 -19.83 -5.21 4.58
N ALA A 165 -20.80 -6.13 4.62
CA ALA A 165 -20.74 -7.30 5.49
C ALA A 165 -19.51 -8.18 5.22
N ASP A 166 -19.12 -8.32 3.95
CA ASP A 166 -17.95 -9.11 3.55
C ASP A 166 -16.63 -8.38 3.81
N ARG A 167 -16.60 -7.04 3.73
CA ARG A 167 -15.45 -6.25 4.19
C ARG A 167 -15.22 -6.41 5.70
N LYS A 168 -16.28 -6.36 6.50
CA LYS A 168 -16.22 -6.64 7.96
C LYS A 168 -15.69 -8.05 8.27
N ARG A 169 -16.01 -9.06 7.44
CA ARG A 169 -15.44 -10.41 7.58
C ARG A 169 -13.93 -10.43 7.34
N ILE A 170 -13.42 -9.64 6.39
CA ILE A 170 -11.98 -9.48 6.17
C ILE A 170 -11.31 -8.77 7.35
N GLU A 171 -11.90 -7.70 7.88
CA GLU A 171 -11.39 -7.01 9.08
C GLU A 171 -11.28 -7.95 10.28
N GLN A 172 -12.31 -8.79 10.51
CA GLN A 172 -12.29 -9.81 11.56
C GLN A 172 -11.21 -10.87 11.33
N ALA A 173 -11.00 -11.31 10.08
CA ALA A 173 -9.95 -12.26 9.74
C ALA A 173 -8.55 -11.67 9.97
N ILE A 174 -8.34 -10.39 9.64
CA ILE A 174 -7.09 -9.67 9.96
C ILE A 174 -6.83 -9.72 11.46
N ASN A 175 -7.84 -9.36 12.27
CA ASN A 175 -7.72 -9.37 13.73
C ASN A 175 -7.36 -10.77 14.29
N GLN A 176 -8.00 -11.82 13.76
CA GLN A 176 -7.70 -13.20 14.15
C GLN A 176 -6.25 -13.58 13.81
N ILE A 177 -5.80 -13.28 12.60
CA ILE A 177 -4.43 -13.56 12.15
C ILE A 177 -3.43 -12.84 13.06
N GLN A 178 -3.61 -11.55 13.33
CA GLN A 178 -2.70 -10.80 14.19
C GLN A 178 -2.71 -11.32 15.62
N SER A 179 -3.89 -11.63 16.18
CA SER A 179 -3.99 -12.23 17.52
C SER A 179 -3.15 -13.52 17.61
N CYS A 180 -3.29 -14.43 16.65
CA CYS A 180 -2.51 -15.67 16.62
C CYS A 180 -0.99 -15.43 16.49
N ILE A 181 -0.56 -14.50 15.64
CA ILE A 181 0.86 -14.17 15.46
C ILE A 181 1.47 -13.68 16.78
N PHE A 182 0.82 -12.72 17.44
CA PHE A 182 1.34 -12.12 18.66
C PHE A 182 1.20 -13.03 19.88
N GLU A 183 0.18 -13.89 19.95
CA GLU A 183 0.08 -14.94 20.98
C GLU A 183 1.21 -15.96 20.86
N LYS A 184 1.47 -16.47 19.64
CA LYS A 184 2.62 -17.37 19.38
C LYS A 184 3.93 -16.69 19.77
N ALA A 185 4.05 -15.39 19.51
CA ALA A 185 5.24 -14.62 19.87
C ALA A 185 5.45 -14.50 21.39
N LYS A 186 4.37 -14.37 22.16
CA LYS A 186 4.45 -14.28 23.63
C LYS A 186 4.81 -15.62 24.29
N GLN A 187 4.27 -16.74 23.79
CA GLN A 187 4.50 -18.07 24.37
C GLN A 187 5.99 -18.49 24.37
N LYS A 188 6.76 -18.04 23.39
CA LYS A 188 8.20 -18.36 23.24
C LYS A 188 9.15 -17.41 23.95
N LYS A 189 8.66 -16.33 24.58
CA LYS A 189 9.49 -15.43 25.41
C LYS A 189 9.72 -15.98 26.83
N THR A 190 9.17 -17.15 27.14
CA THR A 190 9.35 -17.93 28.38
C THR A 190 10.29 -19.09 28.13
#